data_AF-A0A8J2IQA7-F1
#
_entry.id   AF-A0A8J2IQA7-F1
#
_cell.length_a   1.000
_cell.length_b   1.000
_cell.length_c   1.000
_cell.angle_alpha   90.00
_cell.angle_beta   90.00
_cell.angle_gamma   90.00
#
_symmetry.space_group_name_H-M   'P 1'
#
loop_
_entity.id
_entity.type
_entity.pdbx_description
1 polymer ?
#
loop_
_entity_poly.entity_id
_entity_poly.type
_entity_poly.pdbx_seq_one_letter_code
_entity_poly.pdbx_strand_id
1 'polypeptide(L)'
;MTPTITVIHDVPSIQPQIYDGPGTYSDLTGKQCSKNPLVAGVWDILDFDEPTPSAIAETSEAKYVVRGEVVIKDETTGESHHLKPGSLLWIPQGANLSIVYSKDCKTIYVEEREFTKPEDTAESRNGADLVTKLDQAVANFVKRNPSSQQAVEKASNSLPGGTTRAVLEAEPFPLVVKAGKGPTLTSVDDFTYVDLFSDFTAGLFGHSNPDIQQSIIQAAQNGFSLGAVTKLEAQLGESIKARFPSIELVRYCNSGTEANAYAIGTGLAYTGRKKVLVFDHAYHGGILSFGPSPNHLNAPYDFVIGTYGDIEKTRAVLSFDIGVIIVEPMQSAGGMRPAGREFLQFLRDVATTTGAVLIFDEVVTSRLDFNGLQGKLDVTSDMTTLGKYLGGGLPFGAFGGKQEIMAQYNPKSNSAKKLTHSGTFNNNIFTMTAAIAASKIVTREAIDRCNALGDKARQGIASIAEEAGKTGKVISRGVGSCVGIHFTGQDGDTLRELLFFHLLSKGLWIARRGFLALNFTHEDSHISQFLDGFREFLELHL
;
A
#
# COMPACT_ATOMS: atom_id res chain seq x y z
N MET A 1 -14.69 44.68 45.92
CA MET A 1 -15.49 45.01 44.72
C MET A 1 -15.32 43.85 43.77
N THR A 2 -16.29 42.97 43.78
CA THR A 2 -16.32 41.74 42.98
C THR A 2 -16.78 42.12 41.58
N PRO A 3 -16.06 41.77 40.50
CA PRO A 3 -16.61 41.86 39.17
C PRO A 3 -17.72 40.81 39.05
N THR A 4 -18.91 41.30 38.72
CA THR A 4 -20.10 40.55 38.34
C THR A 4 -19.84 39.86 36.99
N ILE A 5 -20.24 38.59 36.83
CA ILE A 5 -20.43 38.01 35.50
C ILE A 5 -21.92 37.76 35.31
N THR A 6 -22.43 38.49 34.33
CA THR A 6 -23.78 38.47 33.79
C THR A 6 -23.98 37.20 32.97
N VAL A 7 -25.01 36.43 33.28
CA VAL A 7 -25.56 35.42 32.36
C VAL A 7 -26.36 36.17 31.30
N ILE A 8 -25.95 36.11 30.04
CA ILE A 8 -26.74 36.59 28.92
C ILE A 8 -27.43 35.37 28.31
N HIS A 9 -28.69 35.17 28.68
CA HIS A 9 -29.65 34.49 27.80
C HIS A 9 -30.05 35.46 26.69
N ASP A 10 -30.29 34.91 25.49
CA ASP A 10 -30.74 35.57 24.26
C ASP A 10 -29.74 36.51 23.55
N VAL A 11 -28.98 35.95 22.60
CA VAL A 11 -28.48 36.70 21.43
C VAL A 11 -28.66 35.85 20.16
N PRO A 12 -29.63 36.16 19.28
CA PRO A 12 -29.52 35.80 17.87
C PRO A 12 -28.32 36.56 17.28
N SER A 13 -27.41 35.85 16.59
CA SER A 13 -26.15 36.31 15.99
C SER A 13 -24.88 36.24 16.87
N ILE A 14 -24.43 35.02 17.19
CA ILE A 14 -22.99 34.72 17.13
C ILE A 14 -22.74 34.10 15.76
N GLN A 15 -22.04 34.82 14.88
CA GLN A 15 -21.50 34.22 13.66
C GLN A 15 -20.41 33.23 14.09
N PRO A 16 -20.47 31.95 13.68
CA PRO A 16 -19.45 30.97 14.03
C PRO A 16 -18.09 31.50 13.56
N GLN A 17 -17.13 31.62 14.49
CA GLN A 17 -15.75 31.83 14.09
C GLN A 17 -15.18 30.51 13.58
N ILE A 18 -15.07 30.39 12.26
CA ILE A 18 -14.34 29.31 11.59
C ILE A 18 -12.85 29.56 11.83
N TYR A 19 -12.20 28.70 12.60
CA TYR A 19 -10.74 28.62 12.66
C TYR A 19 -10.26 27.72 11.51
N ASP A 20 -9.79 28.32 10.42
CA ASP A 20 -8.96 27.63 9.43
C ASP A 20 -7.49 27.70 9.90
N GLY A 21 -7.08 26.67 10.64
CA GLY A 21 -5.69 26.44 11.01
C GLY A 21 -5.29 24.99 10.70
N PRO A 22 -4.05 24.71 10.31
CA PRO A 22 -3.60 23.36 9.96
C PRO A 22 -3.43 22.52 11.23
N GLY A 23 -4.53 21.93 11.69
CA GLY A 23 -4.56 20.97 12.78
C GLY A 23 -5.26 19.70 12.31
N THR A 24 -4.48 18.68 11.97
CA THR A 24 -4.98 17.33 11.75
C THR A 24 -5.49 16.77 13.08
N TYR A 25 -6.80 16.51 13.17
CA TYR A 25 -7.35 15.73 14.28
C TYR A 25 -7.58 14.29 13.81
N SER A 26 -6.96 13.35 14.51
CA SER A 26 -7.12 11.91 14.33
C SER A 26 -8.17 11.41 15.33
N ASP A 27 -9.23 10.77 14.84
CA ASP A 27 -10.09 9.92 15.67
C ASP A 27 -9.27 8.66 16.09
N LEU A 28 -9.49 8.12 17.29
CA LEU A 28 -8.89 6.85 17.77
C LEU A 28 -9.25 5.63 16.89
N THR A 29 -10.13 5.80 15.90
CA THR A 29 -10.46 4.81 14.86
C THR A 29 -9.88 5.12 13.47
N GLY A 30 -9.11 6.21 13.30
CA GLY A 30 -8.32 6.47 12.09
C GLY A 30 -9.10 6.88 10.83
N LYS A 31 -10.40 7.17 10.90
CA LYS A 31 -11.16 7.68 9.73
C LYS A 31 -11.01 9.20 9.57
N GLN A 32 -10.60 9.64 8.38
CA GLN A 32 -10.65 11.06 7.97
C GLN A 32 -12.11 11.52 7.79
N CYS A 33 -12.46 12.66 8.37
CA CYS A 33 -13.72 13.35 8.09
C CYS A 33 -13.51 14.42 7.01
N SER A 34 -14.34 14.42 5.97
CA SER A 34 -14.26 15.37 4.84
C SER A 34 -15.03 16.68 5.07
N LYS A 35 -15.51 16.93 6.29
CA LYS A 35 -16.22 18.16 6.66
C LYS A 35 -15.52 18.81 7.85
N ASN A 36 -15.34 20.13 7.78
CA ASN A 36 -14.88 20.92 8.91
C ASN A 36 -15.81 20.70 10.11
N PRO A 37 -15.30 20.51 11.34
CA PRO A 37 -16.14 20.32 12.50
C PRO A 37 -17.03 21.56 12.72
N LEU A 38 -18.31 21.35 12.98
CA LEU A 38 -19.14 22.38 13.59
C LEU A 38 -18.79 22.37 15.08
N VAL A 39 -18.01 23.37 15.50
CA VAL A 39 -17.73 23.61 16.91
C VAL A 39 -18.96 24.27 17.51
N ALA A 40 -19.71 23.52 18.31
CA ALA A 40 -20.93 24.02 18.91
C ALA A 40 -20.70 24.82 20.20
N GLY A 41 -19.51 24.67 20.79
CA GLY A 41 -19.09 25.45 21.95
C GLY A 41 -17.64 25.17 22.31
N VAL A 42 -17.01 26.18 22.89
CA VAL A 42 -15.73 26.07 23.58
C VAL A 42 -16.01 26.33 25.05
N TRP A 43 -15.79 25.34 25.92
CA TRP A 43 -15.75 25.58 27.36
C TRP A 43 -14.32 25.83 27.77
N ASP A 44 -14.01 27.07 28.15
CA ASP A 44 -12.82 27.38 28.94
C ASP A 44 -13.11 26.94 30.38
N ILE A 45 -12.45 25.88 30.81
CA ILE A 45 -12.63 25.31 32.15
C ILE A 45 -11.40 25.70 32.96
N LEU A 46 -11.60 26.37 34.09
CA LEU A 46 -10.57 26.50 35.12
C LEU A 46 -10.69 25.30 36.06
N ASP A 47 -9.65 24.93 36.80
CA ASP A 47 -9.76 23.80 37.73
C ASP A 47 -10.84 24.09 38.79
N PHE A 48 -11.78 23.16 38.97
CA PHE A 48 -12.86 23.25 39.96
C PHE A 48 -13.11 21.88 40.60
N ASP A 49 -13.41 21.90 41.90
CA ASP A 49 -13.76 20.72 42.71
C ASP A 49 -15.28 20.61 43.00
N GLU A 50 -16.09 21.53 42.46
CA GLU A 50 -17.56 21.54 42.61
C GLU A 50 -18.28 21.40 41.25
N PRO A 51 -19.49 20.79 41.21
CA PRO A 51 -20.20 20.52 39.96
C PRO A 51 -20.62 21.79 39.22
N THR A 52 -20.42 21.82 37.90
CA THR A 52 -20.95 22.88 37.03
C THR A 52 -22.48 22.80 36.89
N PRO A 53 -23.19 23.90 36.56
CA PRO A 53 -24.59 23.84 36.16
C PRO A 53 -24.79 22.81 35.04
N SER A 54 -25.86 22.03 35.13
CA SER A 54 -26.10 20.94 34.19
C SER A 54 -26.51 21.47 32.81
N ALA A 55 -26.00 20.84 31.75
CA ALA A 55 -26.33 21.14 30.37
C ALA A 55 -27.10 19.96 29.74
N ILE A 56 -28.17 20.28 29.00
CA ILE A 56 -28.96 19.27 28.28
C ILE A 56 -28.37 19.08 26.89
N ALA A 57 -28.06 17.83 26.53
CA ALA A 57 -27.57 17.50 25.20
C ALA A 57 -28.70 17.66 24.16
N GLU A 58 -28.60 18.66 23.29
CA GLU A 58 -29.64 18.96 22.30
C GLU A 58 -29.61 18.02 21.08
N THR A 59 -28.53 17.26 20.85
CA THR A 59 -28.36 16.32 19.71
C THR A 59 -27.75 14.97 20.13
N SER A 60 -27.69 14.01 19.19
CA SER A 60 -27.49 12.58 19.46
C SER A 60 -26.03 12.11 19.63
N GLU A 61 -25.05 12.99 19.39
CA GLU A 61 -23.61 12.67 19.52
C GLU A 61 -22.78 13.95 19.72
N ALA A 62 -21.90 13.94 20.74
CA ALA A 62 -20.98 15.03 21.04
C ALA A 62 -19.58 14.45 21.26
N LYS A 63 -18.57 14.88 20.49
CA LYS A 63 -17.17 14.43 20.72
C LYS A 63 -16.40 15.42 21.57
N TYR A 64 -15.62 14.90 22.52
CA TYR A 64 -14.84 15.66 23.48
C TYR A 64 -13.35 15.53 23.18
N VAL A 65 -12.62 16.64 23.09
CA VAL A 65 -11.15 16.61 23.18
C VAL A 65 -10.75 17.28 24.48
N VAL A 66 -10.40 16.45 25.46
CA VAL A 66 -9.99 16.87 26.81
C VAL A 66 -8.46 16.88 26.87
N ARG A 67 -7.84 18.00 27.27
CA ARG A 67 -6.39 18.08 27.55
C ARG A 67 -6.12 18.02 29.06
N GLY A 68 -6.67 17.01 29.74
CA GLY A 68 -6.58 16.82 31.20
C GLY A 68 -7.46 15.64 31.67
N GLU A 69 -7.63 15.47 32.98
CA GLU A 69 -8.57 14.49 33.54
C GLU A 69 -9.91 15.16 33.88
N VAL A 70 -11.02 14.54 33.52
CA VAL A 70 -12.38 15.06 33.76
C VAL A 70 -13.29 13.93 34.22
N VAL A 71 -14.18 14.22 35.17
CA VAL A 71 -15.30 13.33 35.53
C VAL A 71 -16.61 14.00 35.11
N ILE A 72 -17.35 13.33 34.24
CA ILE A 72 -18.67 13.76 33.79
C ILE A 72 -19.71 12.88 34.46
N LYS A 73 -20.76 13.50 35.01
CA LYS A 73 -21.90 12.79 35.56
C LYS A 73 -23.11 13.01 34.69
N ASP A 74 -23.78 11.92 34.36
CA ASP A 74 -25.13 11.96 33.81
C ASP A 74 -26.11 12.12 34.97
N GLU A 75 -26.74 13.28 35.08
CA GLU A 75 -27.76 13.58 36.09
C GLU A 75 -29.09 12.87 35.82
N THR A 76 -29.25 12.29 34.62
CA THR A 76 -30.44 11.51 34.23
C THR A 76 -30.35 10.07 34.72
N THR A 77 -29.18 9.44 34.57
CA THR A 77 -28.94 8.04 34.97
C THR A 77 -28.23 7.92 36.32
N GLY A 78 -27.54 8.97 36.76
CA GLY A 78 -26.73 9.01 37.97
C GLY A 78 -25.32 8.45 37.81
N GLU A 79 -24.95 7.99 36.61
CA GLU A 79 -23.64 7.40 36.34
C GLU A 79 -22.54 8.46 36.18
N SER A 80 -21.34 8.14 36.68
CA SER A 80 -20.14 8.99 36.56
C SER A 80 -19.10 8.32 35.67
N HIS A 81 -18.58 9.06 34.71
CA HIS A 81 -17.60 8.59 33.73
C HIS A 81 -16.30 9.37 33.87
N HIS A 82 -15.21 8.63 34.07
CA HIS A 82 -13.86 9.19 34.16
C HIS A 82 -13.22 9.23 32.78
N LEU A 83 -12.92 10.42 32.30
CA LEU A 83 -12.33 10.66 30.98
C LEU A 83 -10.86 11.04 31.12
N LYS A 84 -10.02 10.29 30.41
CA LYS A 84 -8.59 10.58 30.23
C LYS A 84 -8.39 11.52 29.03
N PRO A 85 -7.21 12.16 28.89
CA PRO A 85 -6.92 12.97 27.72
C PRO A 85 -7.17 12.20 26.41
N GLY A 86 -7.91 12.82 25.47
CA GLY A 86 -8.28 12.20 24.19
C GLY A 86 -9.43 11.16 24.21
N SER A 87 -10.14 11.01 25.33
CA SER A 87 -11.29 10.09 25.43
C SER A 87 -12.50 10.58 24.62
N LEU A 88 -13.22 9.64 24.00
CA LEU A 88 -14.52 9.87 23.36
C LEU A 88 -15.65 9.47 24.33
N LEU A 89 -16.67 10.31 24.49
CA LEU A 89 -17.86 10.01 25.28
C LEU A 89 -19.10 10.13 24.38
N TRP A 90 -19.93 9.08 24.34
CA TRP A 90 -21.21 9.13 23.65
C TRP A 90 -22.31 9.58 24.63
N ILE A 91 -23.09 10.58 24.23
CA ILE A 91 -24.13 11.18 25.07
C ILE A 91 -25.44 11.16 24.27
N PRO A 92 -26.47 10.44 24.74
CA PRO A 92 -27.75 10.42 24.06
C PRO A 92 -28.45 11.78 24.14
N GLN A 93 -29.19 12.13 23.08
CA GLN A 93 -30.00 13.35 23.02
C GLN A 93 -30.99 13.39 24.20
N GLY A 94 -31.02 14.52 24.91
CA GLY A 94 -31.84 14.72 26.11
C GLY A 94 -31.18 14.30 27.43
N ALA A 95 -29.97 13.73 27.41
CA ALA A 95 -29.19 13.51 28.63
C ALA A 95 -28.80 14.86 29.26
N ASN A 96 -28.87 14.91 30.59
CA ASN A 96 -28.51 16.08 31.39
C ASN A 96 -27.16 15.84 32.07
N LEU A 97 -26.14 16.60 31.72
CA LEU A 97 -24.78 16.35 32.17
C LEU A 97 -24.21 17.46 33.03
N SER A 98 -23.44 17.09 34.05
CA SER A 98 -22.62 18.01 34.83
C SER A 98 -21.15 17.58 34.81
N ILE A 99 -20.24 18.55 34.79
CA ILE A 99 -18.82 18.29 35.03
C ILE A 99 -18.63 18.38 36.54
N VAL A 100 -18.27 17.26 37.15
CA VAL A 100 -18.18 17.14 38.61
C VAL A 100 -16.75 17.41 39.09
N TYR A 101 -15.77 17.18 38.23
CA TYR A 101 -14.36 17.39 38.52
C TYR A 101 -13.57 17.63 37.23
N SER A 102 -12.64 18.56 37.26
CA SER A 102 -11.64 18.72 36.21
C SER A 102 -10.30 19.13 36.79
N LYS A 103 -9.22 18.51 36.29
CA LYS A 103 -7.85 18.83 36.66
C LYS A 103 -6.95 18.92 35.44
N ASP A 104 -6.24 20.04 35.33
CA ASP A 104 -5.37 20.40 34.21
C ASP A 104 -6.09 20.52 32.85
N CYS A 105 -7.43 20.40 32.83
CA CYS A 105 -8.25 20.46 31.64
C CYS A 105 -8.61 21.92 31.30
N LYS A 106 -7.88 22.52 30.36
CA LYS A 106 -8.11 23.92 29.96
C LYS A 106 -9.30 24.13 29.03
N THR A 107 -9.58 23.16 28.16
CA THR A 107 -10.60 23.29 27.12
C THR A 107 -11.23 21.95 26.83
N ILE A 108 -12.56 21.95 26.69
CA ILE A 108 -13.33 20.86 26.10
C ILE A 108 -13.84 21.32 24.75
N TYR A 109 -13.47 20.59 23.70
CA TYR A 109 -14.05 20.76 22.37
C TYR A 109 -15.29 19.89 22.25
N VAL A 110 -16.42 20.43 21.81
CA VAL A 110 -17.63 19.66 21.50
C VAL A 110 -17.86 19.67 19.98
N GLU A 111 -17.67 18.53 19.32
CA GLU A 111 -18.10 18.34 17.93
C GLU A 111 -19.56 17.87 17.93
N GLU A 112 -20.47 18.70 17.43
CA GLU A 112 -21.87 18.31 17.19
C GLU A 112 -22.02 17.69 15.81
N ARG A 113 -22.73 16.55 15.73
CA ARG A 113 -23.18 15.97 14.46
C ARG A 113 -24.68 15.74 14.50
N GLU A 114 -25.39 16.20 13.47
CA GLU A 114 -26.69 15.61 13.13
C GLU A 114 -26.45 14.20 12.60
N PHE A 115 -26.57 13.21 13.48
CA PHE A 115 -26.78 11.84 13.05
C PHE A 115 -28.28 11.68 12.79
N THR A 116 -28.69 11.67 11.53
CA THR A 116 -29.92 10.98 11.18
C THR A 116 -29.68 9.52 11.54
N LYS A 117 -30.34 9.05 12.60
CA LYS A 117 -30.38 7.62 12.95
C LYS A 117 -30.60 6.87 11.63
N PRO A 118 -29.73 5.95 11.22
CA PRO A 118 -30.01 5.19 10.01
C PRO A 118 -31.37 4.59 10.25
N GLU A 119 -32.34 4.94 9.41
CA GLU A 119 -33.51 4.09 9.29
C GLU A 119 -32.96 2.67 9.11
N ASP A 120 -33.55 1.74 9.86
CA ASP A 120 -33.19 0.33 9.90
C ASP A 120 -33.49 -0.27 8.50
N THR A 121 -32.62 0.08 7.56
CA THR A 121 -32.69 -0.21 6.14
C THR A 121 -31.98 -1.54 5.93
N ALA A 122 -32.38 -2.27 4.88
CA ALA A 122 -31.79 -3.58 4.59
C ALA A 122 -30.24 -3.53 4.44
N GLU A 123 -29.67 -2.38 4.09
CA GLU A 123 -28.23 -2.18 3.99
C GLU A 123 -27.52 -2.13 5.35
N SER A 124 -28.11 -1.53 6.40
CA SER A 124 -27.49 -1.49 7.74
C SER A 124 -27.50 -2.87 8.42
N ARG A 125 -28.55 -3.67 8.17
CA ARG A 125 -28.66 -5.06 8.68
C ARG A 125 -27.66 -5.99 8.00
N ASN A 126 -27.42 -5.82 6.69
CA ASN A 126 -26.42 -6.59 5.96
C ASN A 126 -24.98 -6.26 6.40
N GLY A 127 -24.67 -5.00 6.73
CA GLY A 127 -23.36 -4.60 7.24
C GLY A 127 -23.02 -5.26 8.59
N ALA A 128 -23.98 -5.33 9.52
CA ALA A 128 -23.80 -6.01 10.81
C ALA A 128 -23.58 -7.52 10.67
N ASP A 129 -24.24 -8.17 9.71
CA ASP A 129 -24.02 -9.58 9.38
C ASP A 129 -22.61 -9.83 8.81
N LEU A 130 -22.12 -8.96 7.91
CA LEU A 130 -20.77 -9.09 7.34
C LEU A 130 -19.65 -8.95 8.37
N VAL A 131 -19.79 -8.03 9.33
CA VAL A 131 -18.84 -7.90 10.46
C VAL A 131 -18.84 -9.16 11.30
N THR A 132 -20.01 -9.69 11.64
CA THR A 132 -20.14 -10.94 12.41
C THR A 132 -19.50 -12.12 11.68
N LYS A 133 -19.69 -12.22 10.36
CA LYS A 133 -19.06 -13.24 9.51
C LYS A 133 -17.53 -13.09 9.49
N LEU A 134 -17.02 -11.87 9.42
CA LEU A 134 -15.58 -11.59 9.50
C LEU A 134 -15.00 -11.99 10.85
N ASP A 135 -15.65 -11.62 11.96
CA ASP A 135 -15.21 -12.00 13.30
C ASP A 135 -15.15 -13.52 13.46
N GLN A 136 -16.14 -14.24 12.94
CA GLN A 136 -16.14 -15.70 12.95
C GLN A 136 -15.02 -16.30 12.07
N ALA A 137 -14.74 -15.71 10.91
CA ALA A 137 -13.64 -16.14 10.04
C ALA A 137 -12.27 -15.91 10.71
N VAL A 138 -12.09 -14.77 11.38
CA VAL A 138 -10.90 -14.44 12.17
C VAL A 138 -10.75 -15.40 13.35
N ALA A 139 -11.81 -15.68 14.11
CA ALA A 139 -11.77 -16.63 15.22
C ALA A 139 -11.36 -18.04 14.76
N ASN A 140 -11.89 -18.49 13.61
CA ASN A 140 -11.51 -19.76 13.00
C ASN A 140 -10.04 -19.78 12.56
N PHE A 141 -9.56 -18.67 12.00
CA PHE A 141 -8.14 -18.49 11.66
C PHE A 141 -7.25 -18.61 12.90
N VAL A 142 -7.57 -17.92 13.99
CA VAL A 142 -6.80 -18.00 15.25
C VAL A 142 -6.74 -19.43 15.77
N LYS A 143 -7.91 -20.09 15.88
CA LYS A 143 -8.02 -21.47 16.37
C LYS A 143 -7.20 -22.46 15.55
N ARG A 144 -7.10 -22.25 14.24
CA ARG A 144 -6.39 -23.13 13.31
C ARG A 144 -4.87 -22.92 13.31
N ASN A 145 -4.36 -21.78 13.78
CA ASN A 145 -2.94 -21.42 13.63
C ASN A 145 -2.23 -21.04 14.96
N PRO A 146 -2.31 -21.88 16.02
CA PRO A 146 -1.74 -21.56 17.32
C PRO A 146 -0.20 -21.43 17.31
N SER A 147 0.51 -22.19 16.46
CA SER A 147 1.97 -22.15 16.38
C SER A 147 2.45 -20.87 15.69
N SER A 148 1.73 -20.42 14.66
CA SER A 148 1.98 -19.12 14.03
C SER A 148 1.79 -17.98 15.03
N GLN A 149 0.71 -18.02 15.82
CA GLN A 149 0.47 -17.03 16.88
C GLN A 149 1.64 -16.97 17.87
N GLN A 150 2.01 -18.12 18.44
CA GLN A 150 3.09 -18.20 19.42
C GLN A 150 4.44 -17.73 18.84
N ALA A 151 4.70 -18.04 17.57
CA ALA A 151 5.92 -17.60 16.90
C ALA A 151 5.98 -16.07 16.73
N VAL A 152 4.85 -15.44 16.38
CA VAL A 152 4.74 -13.97 16.26
C VAL A 152 4.86 -13.31 17.63
N GLU A 153 4.16 -13.81 18.65
CA GLU A 153 4.27 -13.31 20.03
C GLU A 153 5.71 -13.38 20.54
N LYS A 154 6.41 -14.49 20.26
CA LYS A 154 7.83 -14.61 20.59
C LYS A 154 8.70 -13.62 19.81
N ALA A 155 8.47 -13.47 18.51
CA ALA A 155 9.21 -12.54 17.67
C ALA A 155 9.01 -11.07 18.09
N SER A 156 7.85 -10.73 18.65
CA SER A 156 7.53 -9.40 19.18
C SER A 156 8.46 -8.94 20.32
N ASN A 157 9.18 -9.87 20.96
CA ASN A 157 10.22 -9.53 21.95
C ASN A 157 11.50 -8.94 21.33
N SER A 158 11.66 -9.01 20.00
CA SER A 158 12.85 -8.54 19.30
C SER A 158 12.55 -7.72 18.05
N LEU A 159 11.38 -7.90 17.45
CA LEU A 159 10.90 -7.17 16.28
C LEU A 159 9.61 -6.43 16.64
N PRO A 160 9.50 -5.11 16.43
CA PRO A 160 8.23 -4.39 16.63
C PRO A 160 7.11 -5.06 15.84
N GLY A 161 6.03 -5.47 16.51
CA GLY A 161 4.91 -6.18 15.87
C GLY A 161 5.24 -7.60 15.38
N GLY A 162 6.38 -8.17 15.78
CA GLY A 162 6.77 -9.55 15.43
C GLY A 162 7.25 -9.77 14.00
N THR A 163 7.48 -8.69 13.23
CA THR A 163 7.95 -8.74 11.85
C THR A 163 8.82 -7.53 11.49
N THR A 164 9.51 -7.59 10.36
CA THR A 164 10.40 -6.52 9.87
C THR A 164 9.94 -5.91 8.54
N ARG A 165 8.81 -6.37 8.00
CA ARG A 165 8.25 -5.93 6.71
C ARG A 165 6.76 -5.65 6.88
N ALA A 166 6.41 -4.37 6.94
CA ALA A 166 5.05 -3.91 7.27
C ALA A 166 3.92 -4.51 6.43
N VAL A 167 4.16 -4.84 5.15
CA VAL A 167 3.12 -5.47 4.31
C VAL A 167 2.80 -6.92 4.72
N LEU A 168 3.64 -7.54 5.55
CA LEU A 168 3.42 -8.84 6.16
C LEU A 168 2.82 -8.72 7.57
N GLU A 169 2.74 -7.52 8.14
CA GLU A 169 1.98 -7.30 9.36
C GLU A 169 0.51 -7.61 9.08
N ALA A 170 -0.11 -8.30 10.04
CA ALA A 170 -1.46 -8.78 9.88
C ALA A 170 -2.09 -8.96 11.25
N GLU A 171 -3.29 -8.41 11.43
CA GLU A 171 -4.18 -8.76 12.55
C GLU A 171 -5.00 -10.01 12.21
N PRO A 172 -5.22 -10.95 13.15
CA PRO A 172 -4.72 -10.94 14.54
C PRO A 172 -3.24 -11.34 14.67
N PHE A 173 -2.70 -12.04 13.67
CA PHE A 173 -1.26 -12.31 13.49
C PHE A 173 -1.03 -12.85 12.06
N PRO A 174 0.17 -12.70 11.47
CA PRO A 174 0.50 -13.34 10.19
C PRO A 174 0.73 -14.85 10.33
N LEU A 175 0.46 -15.60 9.25
CA LEU A 175 0.94 -16.98 9.14
C LEU A 175 2.46 -17.03 9.09
N VAL A 176 3.06 -17.95 9.86
CA VAL A 176 4.49 -18.21 9.81
C VAL A 176 4.74 -19.41 8.91
N VAL A 177 5.63 -19.26 7.93
CA VAL A 177 5.92 -20.27 6.91
C VAL A 177 7.22 -21.00 7.23
N LYS A 178 7.23 -22.33 7.11
CA LYS A 178 8.44 -23.16 7.32
C LYS A 178 9.05 -23.71 6.03
N ALA A 179 8.27 -23.84 4.97
CA ALA A 179 8.74 -24.38 3.70
C ALA A 179 7.91 -23.88 2.52
N GLY A 180 8.48 -24.00 1.32
CA GLY A 180 7.77 -23.80 0.07
C GLY A 180 8.30 -24.72 -1.02
N LYS A 181 7.42 -25.17 -1.92
CA LYS A 181 7.79 -25.97 -3.09
C LYS A 181 6.84 -25.68 -4.25
N GLY A 182 7.40 -25.46 -5.44
CA GLY A 182 6.59 -25.10 -6.61
C GLY A 182 5.69 -23.88 -6.32
N PRO A 183 4.35 -23.98 -6.49
CA PRO A 183 3.42 -22.90 -6.20
C PRO A 183 2.85 -22.96 -4.78
N THR A 184 3.44 -23.74 -3.86
CA THR A 184 2.87 -23.98 -2.53
C THR A 184 3.77 -23.53 -1.38
N LEU A 185 3.15 -23.06 -0.31
CA LEU A 185 3.78 -22.73 0.97
C LEU A 185 3.18 -23.58 2.09
N THR A 186 4.02 -24.02 3.03
CA THR A 186 3.59 -24.79 4.20
C THR A 186 3.85 -23.98 5.47
N SER A 187 2.81 -23.76 6.28
CA SER A 187 2.91 -23.04 7.55
C SER A 187 3.59 -23.87 8.63
N VAL A 188 4.00 -23.21 9.72
CA VAL A 188 4.50 -23.89 10.94
C VAL A 188 3.43 -24.77 11.59
N ASP A 189 2.16 -24.50 11.33
CA ASP A 189 0.99 -25.30 11.72
C ASP A 189 0.67 -26.45 10.74
N ASP A 190 1.60 -26.80 9.83
CA ASP A 190 1.51 -27.93 8.88
C ASP A 190 0.40 -27.82 7.80
N PHE A 191 -0.24 -26.67 7.66
CA PHE A 191 -1.14 -26.42 6.54
C PHE A 191 -0.38 -26.02 5.29
N THR A 192 -0.73 -26.64 4.16
CA THR A 192 -0.19 -26.28 2.85
C THR A 192 -1.19 -25.45 2.07
N TYR A 193 -0.71 -24.38 1.45
CA TYR A 193 -1.49 -23.41 0.70
C TYR A 193 -0.92 -23.26 -0.70
N VAL A 194 -1.78 -23.09 -1.70
CA VAL A 194 -1.39 -22.57 -3.02
C VAL A 194 -1.12 -21.07 -2.89
N ASP A 195 0.13 -20.65 -3.12
CA ASP A 195 0.56 -19.25 -3.07
C ASP A 195 0.25 -18.53 -4.38
N LEU A 196 -0.81 -17.74 -4.37
CA LEU A 196 -1.28 -16.98 -5.52
C LEU A 196 -0.73 -15.55 -5.57
N PHE A 197 0.14 -15.11 -4.64
CA PHE A 197 0.72 -13.76 -4.64
C PHE A 197 2.25 -13.71 -4.76
N SER A 198 2.93 -14.84 -4.54
CA SER A 198 4.33 -15.09 -4.93
C SER A 198 5.29 -14.00 -4.48
N ASP A 199 5.36 -13.77 -3.17
CA ASP A 199 6.14 -12.71 -2.52
C ASP A 199 6.01 -11.34 -3.22
N PHE A 200 4.76 -10.93 -3.42
CA PHE A 200 4.42 -9.64 -4.04
C PHE A 200 5.13 -9.47 -5.38
N THR A 201 5.05 -10.51 -6.23
CA THR A 201 5.64 -10.62 -7.58
C THR A 201 7.12 -11.05 -7.66
N ALA A 202 7.87 -11.10 -6.56
CA ALA A 202 9.28 -11.52 -6.57
C ALA A 202 9.46 -13.02 -6.82
N GLY A 203 8.55 -13.85 -6.31
CA GLY A 203 8.56 -15.30 -6.42
C GLY A 203 8.11 -15.84 -7.77
N LEU A 204 8.47 -15.20 -8.90
CA LEU A 204 8.01 -15.59 -10.25
C LEU A 204 8.37 -17.04 -10.62
N PHE A 205 9.39 -17.63 -10.00
CA PHE A 205 9.86 -18.99 -10.30
C PHE A 205 9.27 -20.07 -9.37
N GLY A 206 8.31 -19.70 -8.52
CA GLY A 206 7.88 -20.53 -7.41
C GLY A 206 8.96 -20.63 -6.33
N HIS A 207 8.81 -21.58 -5.41
CA HIS A 207 9.63 -21.64 -4.19
C HIS A 207 10.82 -22.60 -4.27
N SER A 208 11.00 -23.31 -5.39
CA SER A 208 11.99 -24.40 -5.48
C SER A 208 12.47 -24.67 -6.90
N ASN A 209 12.72 -23.63 -7.69
CA ASN A 209 13.23 -23.81 -9.05
C ASN A 209 14.64 -24.45 -9.04
N PRO A 210 14.84 -25.62 -9.68
CA PRO A 210 16.08 -26.37 -9.56
C PRO A 210 17.28 -25.65 -10.22
N ASP A 211 17.07 -24.95 -11.34
CA ASP A 211 18.14 -24.24 -12.05
C ASP A 211 18.69 -23.09 -11.20
N ILE A 212 17.79 -22.31 -10.56
CA ILE A 212 18.18 -21.23 -9.64
C ILE A 212 18.88 -21.80 -8.42
N GLN A 213 18.33 -22.84 -7.77
CA GLN A 213 18.96 -23.48 -6.61
C GLN A 213 20.37 -23.98 -6.92
N GLN A 214 20.53 -24.70 -8.03
CA GLN A 214 21.81 -25.24 -8.45
C GLN A 214 22.83 -24.13 -8.73
N SER A 215 22.37 -23.02 -9.34
CA SER A 215 23.22 -21.86 -9.61
C SER A 215 23.75 -21.21 -8.33
N ILE A 216 22.92 -21.12 -7.28
CA ILE A 216 23.30 -20.58 -5.96
C ILE A 216 24.31 -21.51 -5.27
N ILE A 217 24.07 -22.82 -5.30
CA ILE A 217 24.99 -23.83 -4.73
C ILE A 217 26.37 -23.74 -5.41
N GLN A 218 26.41 -23.64 -6.73
CA GLN A 218 27.65 -23.47 -7.48
C GLN A 218 28.35 -22.14 -7.17
N ALA A 219 27.59 -21.06 -7.02
CA ALA A 219 28.15 -19.76 -6.65
C ALA A 219 28.86 -19.81 -5.28
N ALA A 220 28.29 -20.52 -4.30
CA ALA A 220 28.89 -20.70 -2.98
C ALA A 220 30.28 -21.36 -3.03
N GLN A 221 30.53 -22.25 -4.00
CA GLN A 221 31.80 -22.96 -4.16
C GLN A 221 32.92 -22.05 -4.66
N ASN A 222 32.60 -20.90 -5.27
CA ASN A 222 33.56 -19.95 -5.83
C ASN A 222 33.99 -18.85 -4.84
N GLY A 223 33.47 -18.88 -3.60
CA GLY A 223 33.72 -17.88 -2.57
C GLY A 223 32.81 -16.66 -2.68
N PHE A 224 32.44 -16.08 -1.54
CA PHE A 224 31.52 -14.94 -1.42
C PHE A 224 32.22 -13.70 -0.84
N SER A 225 31.60 -12.53 -0.97
CA SER A 225 32.16 -11.24 -0.52
C SER A 225 33.56 -10.93 -1.08
N LEU A 226 33.72 -11.11 -2.39
CA LEU A 226 35.02 -11.04 -3.07
C LEU A 226 35.65 -9.64 -3.09
N GLY A 227 34.89 -8.56 -2.87
CA GLY A 227 35.40 -7.18 -2.89
C GLY A 227 35.99 -6.74 -4.24
N ALA A 228 35.65 -7.43 -5.32
CA ALA A 228 36.21 -7.22 -6.65
C ALA A 228 35.15 -7.38 -7.74
N VAL A 229 35.46 -6.91 -8.95
CA VAL A 229 34.61 -7.05 -10.13
C VAL A 229 34.63 -8.49 -10.66
N THR A 230 33.50 -8.97 -11.18
CA THR A 230 33.38 -10.29 -11.79
C THR A 230 32.79 -10.21 -13.21
N LYS A 231 32.99 -11.25 -14.02
CA LYS A 231 32.40 -11.32 -15.37
C LYS A 231 30.86 -11.41 -15.33
N LEU A 232 30.28 -11.82 -14.21
CA LEU A 232 28.84 -11.99 -14.05
C LEU A 232 28.09 -10.64 -14.15
N GLU A 233 28.71 -9.55 -13.69
CA GLU A 233 28.13 -8.21 -13.78
C GLU A 233 27.85 -7.80 -15.22
N ALA A 234 28.83 -8.02 -16.11
CA ALA A 234 28.72 -7.72 -17.52
C ALA A 234 27.72 -8.67 -18.20
N GLN A 235 27.76 -9.96 -17.88
CA GLN A 235 26.84 -10.96 -18.44
C GLN A 235 25.37 -10.66 -18.12
N LEU A 236 25.07 -10.29 -16.87
CA LEU A 236 23.73 -9.88 -16.49
C LEU A 236 23.33 -8.57 -17.18
N GLY A 237 24.28 -7.65 -17.38
CA GLY A 237 24.04 -6.34 -17.98
C GLY A 237 23.62 -6.47 -19.43
N GLU A 238 24.32 -7.31 -20.19
CA GLU A 238 23.95 -7.66 -21.57
C GLU A 238 22.58 -8.37 -21.63
N SER A 239 22.27 -9.24 -20.66
CA SER A 239 20.96 -9.91 -20.61
C SER A 239 19.81 -8.93 -20.38
N ILE A 240 19.99 -7.94 -19.50
CA ILE A 240 18.99 -6.89 -19.23
C ILE A 240 18.84 -5.98 -20.45
N LYS A 241 19.94 -5.50 -21.02
CA LYS A 241 19.93 -4.64 -22.21
C LYS A 241 19.26 -5.31 -23.41
N ALA A 242 19.54 -6.60 -23.64
CA ALA A 242 18.92 -7.35 -24.74
C ALA A 242 17.39 -7.48 -24.57
N ARG A 243 16.91 -7.45 -23.33
CA ARG A 243 15.49 -7.64 -23.01
C ARG A 243 14.70 -6.33 -22.91
N PHE A 244 15.30 -5.24 -22.44
CA PHE A 244 14.61 -3.97 -22.20
C PHE A 244 15.18 -2.87 -23.12
N PRO A 245 14.48 -2.50 -24.22
CA PRO A 245 15.01 -1.59 -25.24
C PRO A 245 15.36 -0.17 -24.74
N SER A 246 14.72 0.30 -23.66
CA SER A 246 15.01 1.60 -23.03
C SER A 246 16.33 1.62 -22.25
N ILE A 247 16.92 0.46 -21.95
CA ILE A 247 18.11 0.32 -21.11
C ILE A 247 19.33 0.13 -22.00
N GLU A 248 20.06 1.20 -22.27
CA GLU A 248 21.34 1.14 -22.99
C GLU A 248 22.51 0.83 -22.05
N LEU A 249 22.43 1.32 -20.80
CA LEU A 249 23.36 1.06 -19.71
C LEU A 249 22.59 0.84 -18.39
N VAL A 250 23.13 -0.01 -17.51
CA VAL A 250 22.49 -0.40 -16.24
C VAL A 250 23.47 -0.42 -15.07
N ARG A 251 22.98 -0.17 -13.86
CA ARG A 251 23.67 -0.41 -12.58
C ARG A 251 22.76 -1.17 -11.62
N TYR A 252 23.36 -2.00 -10.76
CA TYR A 252 22.64 -2.87 -9.82
C TYR A 252 22.57 -2.31 -8.41
N CYS A 253 21.45 -2.54 -7.75
CA CYS A 253 21.15 -2.18 -6.38
C CYS A 253 20.67 -3.43 -5.62
N ASN A 254 20.40 -3.27 -4.33
CA ASN A 254 19.98 -4.33 -3.42
C ASN A 254 18.45 -4.38 -3.26
N SER A 255 17.73 -3.38 -3.77
CA SER A 255 16.28 -3.31 -3.75
C SER A 255 15.72 -2.39 -4.84
N GLY A 256 14.43 -2.55 -5.14
CA GLY A 256 13.67 -1.60 -5.97
C GLY A 256 13.63 -0.19 -5.35
N THR A 257 13.59 -0.08 -4.02
CA THR A 257 13.66 1.21 -3.31
C THR A 257 14.94 1.97 -3.66
N GLU A 258 16.10 1.29 -3.60
CA GLU A 258 17.38 1.88 -3.99
C GLU A 258 17.40 2.24 -5.47
N ALA A 259 16.90 1.35 -6.35
CA ALA A 259 16.84 1.62 -7.78
C ALA A 259 16.05 2.90 -8.10
N ASN A 260 14.87 3.07 -7.49
CA ASN A 260 14.05 4.27 -7.66
C ASN A 260 14.70 5.53 -7.07
N ALA A 261 15.29 5.45 -5.88
CA ALA A 261 16.00 6.58 -5.28
C ALA A 261 17.21 7.03 -6.15
N TYR A 262 18.00 6.08 -6.67
CA TYR A 262 19.11 6.39 -7.56
C TYR A 262 18.63 6.91 -8.92
N ALA A 263 17.55 6.37 -9.49
CA ALA A 263 17.01 6.87 -10.76
C ALA A 263 16.50 8.32 -10.64
N ILE A 264 15.76 8.65 -9.58
CA ILE A 264 15.32 10.02 -9.28
C ILE A 264 16.54 10.94 -9.14
N GLY A 265 17.52 10.56 -8.31
CA GLY A 265 18.74 11.34 -8.11
C GLY A 265 19.53 11.54 -9.42
N THR A 266 19.60 10.52 -10.27
CA THR A 266 20.26 10.57 -11.59
C THR A 266 19.56 11.55 -12.52
N GLY A 267 18.23 11.49 -12.60
CA GLY A 267 17.43 12.36 -13.45
C GLY A 267 17.44 13.82 -13.00
N LEU A 268 17.37 14.08 -11.70
CA LEU A 268 17.52 15.43 -11.15
C LEU A 268 18.93 15.99 -11.39
N ALA A 269 19.97 15.17 -11.23
CA ALA A 269 21.33 15.56 -11.56
C ALA A 269 21.46 15.91 -13.06
N TYR A 270 20.94 15.06 -13.94
CA TYR A 270 20.97 15.24 -15.39
C TYR A 270 20.29 16.55 -15.83
N THR A 271 19.08 16.80 -15.32
CA THR A 271 18.29 17.98 -15.70
C THR A 271 18.71 19.26 -14.99
N GLY A 272 19.37 19.16 -13.83
CA GLY A 272 19.69 20.29 -12.97
C GLY A 272 18.48 20.92 -12.26
N ARG A 273 17.33 20.23 -12.28
CA ARG A 273 16.07 20.67 -11.65
C ARG A 273 15.85 19.97 -10.32
N LYS A 274 14.83 20.41 -9.57
CA LYS A 274 14.56 19.93 -8.19
C LYS A 274 13.27 19.14 -8.04
N LYS A 275 12.25 19.42 -8.85
CA LYS A 275 10.92 18.83 -8.67
C LYS A 275 10.79 17.46 -9.29
N VAL A 276 10.07 16.58 -8.59
CA VAL A 276 9.76 15.21 -9.01
C VAL A 276 8.24 15.06 -9.07
N LEU A 277 7.70 14.79 -10.27
CA LEU A 277 6.31 14.40 -10.44
C LEU A 277 6.15 12.92 -10.07
N VAL A 278 5.28 12.67 -9.10
CA VAL A 278 4.82 11.36 -8.64
C VAL A 278 3.29 11.31 -8.71
N PHE A 279 2.67 10.19 -8.37
CA PHE A 279 1.22 10.01 -8.49
C PHE A 279 0.58 9.51 -7.20
N ASP A 280 -0.69 9.87 -7.00
CA ASP A 280 -1.50 9.33 -5.92
C ASP A 280 -1.54 7.80 -5.93
N HIS A 281 -1.48 7.20 -4.73
CA HIS A 281 -1.41 5.74 -4.52
C HIS A 281 -0.16 5.03 -5.06
N ALA A 282 0.85 5.76 -5.54
CA ALA A 282 2.07 5.16 -6.06
C ALA A 282 2.94 4.54 -4.95
N TYR A 283 3.67 3.49 -5.29
CA TYR A 283 4.65 2.86 -4.42
C TYR A 283 5.95 2.56 -5.19
N HIS A 284 6.97 3.36 -4.92
CA HIS A 284 8.31 3.23 -5.49
C HIS A 284 9.33 2.71 -4.47
N GLY A 285 8.87 2.25 -3.29
CA GLY A 285 9.72 1.70 -2.23
C GLY A 285 9.43 2.28 -0.85
N GLY A 286 10.15 1.78 0.16
CA GLY A 286 9.89 2.12 1.57
C GLY A 286 10.02 3.61 1.92
N ILE A 287 10.85 4.35 1.18
CA ILE A 287 11.07 5.81 1.34
C ILE A 287 10.53 6.61 0.15
N LEU A 288 9.65 6.03 -0.67
CA LEU A 288 9.03 6.66 -1.84
C LEU A 288 7.61 6.09 -2.03
N SER A 289 6.72 6.36 -1.08
CA SER A 289 5.34 5.84 -1.06
C SER A 289 4.34 6.99 -0.91
N PHE A 290 3.31 6.99 -1.76
CA PHE A 290 2.35 8.10 -1.92
C PHE A 290 0.91 7.61 -1.73
N GLY A 291 0.68 6.86 -0.65
CA GLY A 291 -0.65 6.38 -0.26
C GLY A 291 -1.59 7.53 0.17
N PRO A 292 -2.81 7.20 0.63
CA PRO A 292 -3.79 8.20 1.08
C PRO A 292 -3.29 9.03 2.27
N SER A 293 -2.42 8.44 3.10
CA SER A 293 -1.74 9.14 4.19
C SER A 293 -0.29 9.44 3.80
N PRO A 294 0.23 10.64 4.08
CA PRO A 294 1.63 10.96 3.86
C PRO A 294 2.57 9.98 4.58
N ASN A 295 3.53 9.41 3.86
CA ASN A 295 4.60 8.64 4.47
C ASN A 295 5.72 9.57 4.94
N HIS A 296 5.84 9.75 6.26
CA HIS A 296 6.84 10.64 6.86
C HIS A 296 8.30 10.16 6.65
N LEU A 297 8.51 8.92 6.19
CA LEU A 297 9.82 8.38 5.84
C LEU A 297 10.23 8.67 4.38
N ASN A 298 9.37 9.34 3.60
CA ASN A 298 9.71 9.65 2.23
C ASN A 298 11.00 10.49 2.17
N ALA A 299 11.88 10.13 1.23
CA ALA A 299 13.08 10.91 0.95
C ALA A 299 12.69 12.36 0.65
N PRO A 300 13.42 13.37 1.15
CA PRO A 300 12.98 14.77 1.15
C PRO A 300 13.20 15.47 -0.20
N TYR A 301 12.65 14.90 -1.28
CA TYR A 301 12.58 15.56 -2.58
C TYR A 301 11.40 16.54 -2.63
N ASP A 302 11.46 17.49 -3.56
CA ASP A 302 10.37 18.42 -3.84
C ASP A 302 9.32 17.73 -4.74
N PHE A 303 8.37 17.04 -4.12
CA PHE A 303 7.37 16.26 -4.83
C PHE A 303 6.18 17.10 -5.29
N VAL A 304 5.79 16.88 -6.54
CA VAL A 304 4.49 17.29 -7.07
C VAL A 304 3.66 16.02 -7.27
N ILE A 305 2.44 15.98 -6.76
CA ILE A 305 1.56 14.81 -6.84
C ILE A 305 0.51 15.03 -7.92
N GLY A 306 0.57 14.24 -8.99
CA GLY A 306 -0.46 14.14 -10.01
C GLY A 306 -1.53 13.09 -9.69
N THR A 307 -2.60 13.05 -10.48
CA THR A 307 -3.67 12.05 -10.36
C THR A 307 -3.45 10.92 -11.36
N TYR A 308 -3.21 9.72 -10.88
CA TYR A 308 -2.87 8.56 -11.70
C TYR A 308 -3.99 8.20 -12.67
N GLY A 309 -3.66 8.16 -13.96
CA GLY A 309 -4.60 7.83 -15.05
C GLY A 309 -5.51 9.00 -15.48
N ASP A 310 -5.40 10.18 -14.86
CA ASP A 310 -6.19 11.36 -15.20
C ASP A 310 -5.30 12.44 -15.84
N ILE A 311 -5.40 12.57 -17.16
CA ILE A 311 -4.57 13.49 -17.95
C ILE A 311 -4.83 14.94 -17.55
N GLU A 312 -6.09 15.35 -17.39
CA GLU A 312 -6.43 16.76 -17.18
C GLU A 312 -6.08 17.22 -15.77
N LYS A 313 -6.32 16.38 -14.75
CA LYS A 313 -5.84 16.69 -13.38
C LYS A 313 -4.33 16.68 -13.28
N THR A 314 -3.65 15.75 -13.96
CA THR A 314 -2.19 15.74 -13.99
C THR A 314 -1.65 16.99 -14.70
N ARG A 315 -2.27 17.41 -15.81
CA ARG A 315 -1.89 18.63 -16.54
C ARG A 315 -1.93 19.87 -15.65
N ALA A 316 -2.92 19.96 -14.75
CA ALA A 316 -3.09 21.10 -13.85
C ALA A 316 -1.94 21.30 -12.85
N VAL A 317 -1.14 20.27 -12.57
CA VAL A 317 -0.01 20.34 -11.63
C VAL A 317 1.35 20.39 -12.35
N LEU A 318 1.38 20.34 -13.68
CA LEU A 318 2.63 20.37 -14.45
C LEU A 318 3.29 21.74 -14.43
N SER A 319 4.62 21.74 -14.40
CA SER A 319 5.44 22.94 -14.48
C SER A 319 6.82 22.64 -15.08
N PHE A 320 7.45 23.64 -15.70
CA PHE A 320 8.75 23.49 -16.39
C PHE A 320 9.94 23.22 -15.45
N ASP A 321 9.76 23.39 -14.14
CA ASP A 321 10.75 23.10 -13.10
C ASP A 321 10.76 21.62 -12.65
N ILE A 322 9.83 20.80 -13.16
CA ILE A 322 9.86 19.35 -13.01
C ILE A 322 11.07 18.80 -13.79
N GLY A 323 11.96 18.12 -13.07
CA GLY A 323 13.14 17.45 -13.64
C GLY A 323 12.93 15.97 -13.88
N VAL A 324 12.06 15.35 -13.09
CA VAL A 324 11.81 13.90 -13.15
C VAL A 324 10.32 13.66 -13.08
N ILE A 325 9.84 12.75 -13.93
CA ILE A 325 8.52 12.15 -13.83
C ILE A 325 8.75 10.66 -13.56
N ILE A 326 8.29 10.15 -12.42
CA ILE A 326 8.36 8.72 -12.10
C ILE A 326 6.95 8.15 -12.01
N VAL A 327 6.72 7.03 -12.71
CA VAL A 327 5.40 6.41 -12.80
C VAL A 327 5.52 4.89 -12.94
N GLU A 328 4.64 4.16 -12.24
CA GLU A 328 4.42 2.73 -12.49
C GLU A 328 3.53 2.58 -13.74
N PRO A 329 3.90 1.84 -14.80
CA PRO A 329 3.00 1.57 -15.94
C PRO A 329 1.68 0.88 -15.52
N MET A 330 1.70 0.18 -14.39
CA MET A 330 0.54 -0.29 -13.64
C MET A 330 0.89 -0.22 -12.15
N GLN A 331 0.14 0.56 -11.38
CA GLN A 331 0.30 0.62 -9.93
C GLN A 331 0.00 -0.74 -9.30
N SER A 332 1.00 -1.37 -8.68
CA SER A 332 0.80 -2.66 -8.03
C SER A 332 0.19 -2.48 -6.64
N ALA A 333 0.92 -1.82 -5.74
CA ALA A 333 0.49 -1.64 -4.36
C ALA A 333 -0.75 -0.75 -4.24
N GLY A 334 -0.95 0.14 -5.21
CA GLY A 334 -2.15 0.96 -5.38
C GLY A 334 -3.38 0.20 -5.91
N GLY A 335 -3.34 -1.13 -6.00
CA GLY A 335 -4.50 -1.96 -6.32
C GLY A 335 -4.52 -2.56 -7.72
N MET A 336 -3.36 -2.87 -8.31
CA MET A 336 -3.25 -3.41 -9.67
C MET A 336 -3.99 -2.53 -10.71
N ARG A 337 -3.76 -1.20 -10.64
CA ARG A 337 -4.41 -0.19 -11.50
C ARG A 337 -3.53 0.08 -12.72
N PRO A 338 -3.91 -0.32 -13.95
CA PRO A 338 -3.16 0.01 -15.15
C PRO A 338 -3.32 1.51 -15.48
N ALA A 339 -2.24 2.19 -15.87
CA ALA A 339 -2.31 3.61 -16.21
C ALA A 339 -3.08 3.88 -17.53
N GLY A 340 -3.07 2.89 -18.44
CA GLY A 340 -3.54 3.04 -19.81
C GLY A 340 -2.47 3.64 -20.73
N ARG A 341 -2.48 3.26 -22.01
CA ARG A 341 -1.49 3.72 -23.00
C ARG A 341 -1.53 5.23 -23.18
N GLU A 342 -2.72 5.81 -23.28
CA GLU A 342 -2.92 7.25 -23.53
C GLU A 342 -2.29 8.12 -22.44
N PHE A 343 -2.48 7.74 -21.17
CA PHE A 343 -1.89 8.45 -20.05
C PHE A 343 -0.36 8.36 -20.05
N LEU A 344 0.22 7.17 -20.29
CA LEU A 344 1.67 7.02 -20.38
C LEU A 344 2.26 7.77 -21.57
N GLN A 345 1.57 7.77 -22.71
CA GLN A 345 1.98 8.56 -23.88
C GLN A 345 1.96 10.06 -23.57
N PHE A 346 0.91 10.54 -22.89
CA PHE A 346 0.86 11.92 -22.43
C PHE A 346 2.07 12.28 -21.55
N LEU A 347 2.43 11.43 -20.57
CA LEU A 347 3.61 11.67 -19.74
C LEU A 347 4.93 11.66 -20.54
N ARG A 348 5.02 10.78 -21.55
CA ARG A 348 6.15 10.73 -22.48
C ARG A 348 6.26 12.03 -23.27
N ASP A 349 5.17 12.53 -23.82
CA ASP A 349 5.14 13.77 -24.61
C ASP A 349 5.49 14.99 -23.74
N VAL A 350 4.99 15.03 -22.50
CA VAL A 350 5.33 16.05 -21.50
C VAL A 350 6.81 16.01 -21.18
N ALA A 351 7.38 14.84 -20.89
CA ALA A 351 8.80 14.68 -20.59
C ALA A 351 9.67 15.16 -21.76
N THR A 352 9.34 14.76 -22.98
CA THR A 352 10.04 15.20 -24.20
C THR A 352 9.97 16.71 -24.39
N THR A 353 8.78 17.31 -24.25
CA THR A 353 8.55 18.75 -24.47
C THR A 353 9.24 19.61 -23.41
N THR A 354 9.23 19.17 -22.16
CA THR A 354 9.78 19.93 -21.03
C THR A 354 11.26 19.64 -20.77
N GLY A 355 11.80 18.56 -21.34
CA GLY A 355 13.14 18.05 -21.02
C GLY A 355 13.25 17.38 -19.65
N ALA A 356 12.12 16.98 -19.04
CA ALA A 356 12.14 16.15 -17.84
C ALA A 356 12.54 14.71 -18.20
N VAL A 357 13.17 14.01 -17.26
CA VAL A 357 13.49 12.58 -17.40
C VAL A 357 12.27 11.76 -17.00
N LEU A 358 11.71 10.99 -17.94
CA LEU A 358 10.67 10.02 -17.66
C LEU A 358 11.29 8.71 -17.14
N ILE A 359 10.87 8.29 -15.96
CA ILE A 359 11.27 7.05 -15.32
C ILE A 359 10.04 6.13 -15.24
N PHE A 360 10.13 4.97 -15.86
CA PHE A 360 9.17 3.89 -15.61
C PHE A 360 9.68 3.01 -14.48
N ASP A 361 8.87 2.94 -13.41
CA ASP A 361 9.04 1.95 -12.37
C ASP A 361 8.47 0.62 -12.83
N GLU A 362 9.34 -0.24 -13.35
CA GLU A 362 9.01 -1.58 -13.81
C GLU A 362 9.48 -2.67 -12.83
N VAL A 363 9.69 -2.32 -11.55
CA VAL A 363 10.01 -3.27 -10.48
C VAL A 363 8.98 -4.40 -10.44
N VAL A 364 7.70 -4.08 -10.66
CA VAL A 364 6.64 -5.08 -10.82
C VAL A 364 6.34 -5.35 -12.29
N THR A 365 6.15 -4.33 -13.12
CA THR A 365 5.53 -4.49 -14.45
C THR A 365 6.43 -5.10 -15.51
N SER A 366 7.74 -5.21 -15.27
CA SER A 366 8.70 -5.82 -16.21
C SER A 366 8.43 -7.30 -16.51
N ARG A 367 7.56 -7.97 -15.74
CA ARG A 367 7.13 -9.36 -15.94
C ARG A 367 5.93 -9.52 -16.87
N LEU A 368 5.25 -8.42 -17.22
CA LEU A 368 3.94 -8.45 -17.88
C LEU A 368 4.02 -8.52 -19.42
N ASP A 369 5.24 -8.47 -19.94
CA ASP A 369 5.64 -8.72 -21.31
C ASP A 369 7.13 -9.07 -21.30
N PHE A 370 7.63 -9.73 -22.35
CA PHE A 370 9.05 -10.02 -22.45
C PHE A 370 9.91 -8.75 -22.40
N ASN A 371 9.47 -7.66 -23.03
CA ASN A 371 10.14 -6.37 -23.03
C ASN A 371 9.64 -5.43 -21.91
N GLY A 372 8.94 -5.95 -20.90
CA GLY A 372 8.27 -5.16 -19.87
C GLY A 372 6.99 -4.47 -20.36
N LEU A 373 6.19 -3.93 -19.45
CA LEU A 373 4.90 -3.34 -19.82
C LEU A 373 5.07 -2.14 -20.76
N GLN A 374 6.23 -1.46 -20.70
CA GLN A 374 6.61 -0.44 -21.67
C GLN A 374 6.64 -0.98 -23.11
N GLY A 375 7.17 -2.19 -23.32
CA GLY A 375 7.26 -2.83 -24.63
C GLY A 375 5.89 -3.24 -25.16
N LYS A 376 5.02 -3.75 -24.28
CA LYS A 376 3.64 -4.09 -24.65
C LYS A 376 2.78 -2.88 -25.01
N LEU A 377 3.02 -1.74 -24.34
CA LEU A 377 2.27 -0.50 -24.58
C LEU A 377 2.89 0.36 -25.70
N ASP A 378 4.09 0.01 -26.16
CA ASP A 378 4.86 0.79 -27.14
C ASP A 378 5.03 2.25 -26.70
N VAL A 379 5.42 2.44 -25.43
CA VAL A 379 5.76 3.75 -24.85
C VAL A 379 7.09 3.56 -24.12
N THR A 380 8.11 4.33 -24.50
CA THR A 380 9.49 4.15 -23.99
C THR A 380 9.88 5.26 -23.02
N SER A 381 10.37 4.91 -21.83
CA SER A 381 10.89 5.88 -20.85
C SER A 381 12.35 6.26 -21.14
N ASP A 382 12.85 7.33 -20.50
CA ASP A 382 14.28 7.68 -20.58
C ASP A 382 15.13 6.81 -19.66
N MET A 383 14.55 6.41 -18.53
CA MET A 383 15.12 5.46 -17.58
C MET A 383 14.07 4.43 -17.15
N THR A 384 14.52 3.26 -16.75
CA THR A 384 13.69 2.20 -16.17
C THR A 384 14.34 1.70 -14.89
N THR A 385 13.51 1.45 -13.88
CA THR A 385 13.92 0.75 -12.67
C THR A 385 13.33 -0.65 -12.63
N LEU A 386 14.11 -1.58 -12.09
CA LEU A 386 13.86 -3.01 -12.09
C LEU A 386 14.13 -3.57 -10.70
N GLY A 387 13.57 -4.74 -10.39
CA GLY A 387 13.75 -5.38 -9.10
C GLY A 387 13.09 -6.76 -9.03
N LYS A 388 12.70 -7.17 -7.83
CA LYS A 388 11.85 -8.35 -7.59
C LYS A 388 12.43 -9.60 -8.26
N TYR A 389 11.66 -10.24 -9.14
CA TYR A 389 11.98 -11.53 -9.72
C TYR A 389 13.28 -11.53 -10.53
N LEU A 390 13.74 -10.38 -11.03
CA LEU A 390 14.98 -10.33 -11.81
C LEU A 390 16.21 -10.76 -11.00
N GLY A 391 16.15 -10.71 -9.66
CA GLY A 391 17.17 -11.24 -8.77
C GLY A 391 17.17 -12.77 -8.60
N GLY A 392 16.27 -13.49 -9.29
CA GLY A 392 16.13 -14.95 -9.10
C GLY A 392 15.67 -15.34 -7.70
N GLY A 393 14.95 -14.46 -6.99
CA GLY A 393 14.52 -14.66 -5.61
C GLY A 393 15.49 -14.13 -4.54
N LEU A 394 16.62 -13.54 -4.94
CA LEU A 394 17.56 -12.86 -4.04
C LEU A 394 17.39 -11.33 -4.06
N PRO A 395 17.93 -10.60 -3.06
CA PRO A 395 17.86 -9.14 -3.03
C PRO A 395 18.40 -8.50 -4.30
N PHE A 396 17.55 -7.75 -5.01
CA PHE A 396 17.90 -7.17 -6.29
C PHE A 396 17.12 -5.88 -6.57
N GLY A 397 17.84 -4.93 -7.15
CA GLY A 397 17.31 -3.79 -7.88
C GLY A 397 18.23 -3.47 -9.03
N ALA A 398 17.74 -2.73 -10.01
CA ALA A 398 18.59 -2.12 -11.01
C ALA A 398 17.95 -0.83 -11.53
N PHE A 399 18.78 0.12 -11.92
CA PHE A 399 18.34 1.30 -12.66
C PHE A 399 19.22 1.45 -13.89
N GLY A 400 18.58 1.82 -14.99
CA GLY A 400 19.24 1.97 -16.28
C GLY A 400 18.42 2.84 -17.20
N GLY A 401 18.96 3.15 -18.37
CA GLY A 401 18.31 4.04 -19.32
C GLY A 401 19.23 4.43 -20.45
N LYS A 402 18.90 5.57 -21.07
CA LYS A 402 19.71 6.19 -22.12
C LYS A 402 21.16 6.39 -21.70
N GLN A 403 22.08 6.13 -22.61
CA GLN A 403 23.52 6.25 -22.39
C GLN A 403 23.91 7.67 -21.98
N GLU A 404 23.29 8.70 -22.55
CA GLU A 404 23.57 10.11 -22.22
C GLU A 404 23.28 10.46 -20.76
N ILE A 405 22.25 9.86 -20.16
CA ILE A 405 21.89 10.05 -18.75
C ILE A 405 22.83 9.24 -17.86
N MET A 406 23.06 7.97 -18.23
CA MET A 406 23.89 7.04 -17.46
C MET A 406 25.38 7.35 -17.53
N ALA A 407 25.83 8.12 -18.54
CA ALA A 407 27.21 8.56 -18.69
C ALA A 407 27.72 9.38 -17.48
N GLN A 408 26.84 9.93 -16.65
CA GLN A 408 27.17 10.57 -15.38
C GLN A 408 27.94 9.65 -14.42
N TYR A 409 27.80 8.33 -14.54
CA TYR A 409 28.52 7.34 -13.73
C TYR A 409 29.84 6.86 -14.35
N ASN A 410 30.14 7.25 -15.59
CA ASN A 410 31.39 6.89 -16.25
C ASN A 410 32.47 7.93 -15.90
N PRO A 411 33.53 7.58 -15.14
CA PRO A 411 34.57 8.53 -14.77
C PRO A 411 35.29 9.16 -15.97
N LYS A 412 35.29 8.47 -17.12
CA LYS A 412 35.91 8.89 -18.37
C LYS A 412 34.98 9.71 -19.27
N SER A 413 33.71 9.87 -18.93
CA SER A 413 32.81 10.70 -19.73
C SER A 413 33.09 12.19 -19.51
N ASN A 414 32.70 12.99 -20.50
CA ASN A 414 32.70 14.45 -20.41
C ASN A 414 31.43 15.01 -19.74
N SER A 415 30.69 14.18 -19.00
CA SER A 415 29.48 14.64 -18.30
C SER A 415 29.82 15.78 -17.33
N ALA A 416 29.03 16.86 -17.38
CA ALA A 416 29.20 18.01 -16.49
C ALA A 416 29.05 17.63 -15.01
N LYS A 417 28.24 16.61 -14.70
CA LYS A 417 28.09 16.06 -13.36
C LYS A 417 28.53 14.60 -13.34
N LYS A 418 29.51 14.31 -12.50
CA LYS A 418 29.97 12.94 -12.21
C LYS A 418 29.29 12.48 -10.93
N LEU A 419 28.62 11.33 -11.00
CA LEU A 419 27.89 10.75 -9.88
C LEU A 419 28.61 9.52 -9.34
N THR A 420 28.46 9.31 -8.03
CA THR A 420 28.95 8.12 -7.34
C THR A 420 27.78 7.20 -7.01
N HIS A 421 27.92 5.91 -7.30
CA HIS A 421 26.98 4.87 -6.88
C HIS A 421 27.78 3.73 -6.25
N SER A 422 27.77 3.71 -4.91
CA SER A 422 28.37 2.67 -4.08
C SER A 422 27.30 1.68 -3.63
N GLY A 423 27.73 0.61 -2.97
CA GLY A 423 26.86 -0.40 -2.37
C GLY A 423 27.58 -1.74 -2.30
N THR A 424 27.83 -2.22 -1.09
CA THR A 424 28.66 -3.40 -0.82
C THR A 424 28.19 -4.65 -1.56
N PHE A 425 26.87 -4.80 -1.71
CA PHE A 425 26.26 -6.01 -2.26
C PHE A 425 25.74 -5.82 -3.70
N ASN A 426 26.00 -4.67 -4.34
CA ASN A 426 25.50 -4.38 -5.69
C ASN A 426 25.92 -5.45 -6.71
N ASN A 427 27.12 -6.01 -6.59
CA ASN A 427 27.63 -7.06 -7.47
C ASN A 427 27.81 -8.42 -6.78
N ASN A 428 27.03 -8.70 -5.72
CA ASN A 428 27.19 -9.95 -4.98
C ASN A 428 26.97 -11.19 -5.89
N ILE A 429 27.88 -12.17 -5.79
CA ILE A 429 27.92 -13.32 -6.70
C ILE A 429 26.66 -14.18 -6.68
N PHE A 430 25.96 -14.25 -5.54
CA PHE A 430 24.74 -15.04 -5.40
C PHE A 430 23.61 -14.46 -6.24
N THR A 431 23.36 -13.16 -6.10
CA THR A 431 22.33 -12.46 -6.88
C THR A 431 22.68 -12.44 -8.35
N MET A 432 23.94 -12.12 -8.72
CA MET A 432 24.33 -12.10 -10.13
C MET A 432 24.12 -13.47 -10.80
N THR A 433 24.52 -14.56 -10.12
CA THR A 433 24.37 -15.91 -10.65
C THR A 433 22.91 -16.34 -10.73
N ALA A 434 22.12 -16.10 -9.67
CA ALA A 434 20.69 -16.42 -9.64
C ALA A 434 19.91 -15.62 -10.69
N ALA A 435 20.24 -14.34 -10.89
CA ALA A 435 19.64 -13.48 -11.90
C ALA A 435 19.95 -13.94 -13.33
N ILE A 436 21.18 -14.40 -13.58
CA ILE A 436 21.57 -14.99 -14.88
C ILE A 436 20.88 -16.33 -15.13
N ALA A 437 20.67 -17.15 -14.10
CA ALA A 437 19.88 -18.37 -14.23
C ALA A 437 18.40 -18.04 -14.50
N ALA A 438 17.85 -17.12 -13.73
CA ALA A 438 16.48 -16.61 -13.88
C ALA A 438 16.22 -16.04 -15.29
N SER A 439 17.16 -15.25 -15.85
CA SER A 439 16.97 -14.65 -17.18
C SER A 439 16.78 -15.68 -18.30
N LYS A 440 17.34 -16.89 -18.16
CA LYS A 440 17.16 -17.99 -19.11
C LYS A 440 15.79 -18.66 -19.02
N ILE A 441 15.17 -18.62 -17.84
CA ILE A 441 13.83 -19.19 -17.59
C ILE A 441 12.75 -18.22 -18.08
N VAL A 442 13.03 -16.92 -18.05
CA VAL A 442 12.09 -15.87 -18.46
C VAL A 442 12.09 -15.74 -19.99
N THR A 443 11.36 -16.63 -20.65
CA THR A 443 11.11 -16.58 -22.11
C THR A 443 9.78 -15.91 -22.44
N ARG A 444 9.55 -15.60 -23.73
CA ARG A 444 8.26 -15.09 -24.20
C ARG A 444 7.14 -16.07 -23.87
N GLU A 445 7.35 -17.35 -24.16
CA GLU A 445 6.39 -18.42 -23.94
C GLU A 445 6.04 -18.59 -22.45
N ALA A 446 7.04 -18.50 -21.57
CA ALA A 446 6.83 -18.60 -20.13
C ALA A 446 6.00 -17.43 -19.58
N ILE A 447 6.32 -16.20 -20.02
CA ILE A 447 5.57 -14.98 -19.67
C ILE A 447 4.14 -15.06 -20.22
N ASP A 448 3.97 -15.39 -21.50
CA ASP A 448 2.67 -15.43 -22.16
C ASP A 448 1.75 -16.46 -21.52
N ARG A 449 2.26 -17.66 -21.22
CA ARG A 449 1.50 -18.69 -20.49
C ARG A 449 1.06 -18.20 -19.11
N CYS A 450 1.97 -17.62 -18.34
CA CYS A 450 1.66 -17.12 -17.00
C CYS A 450 0.68 -15.96 -17.04
N ASN A 451 0.81 -15.07 -18.04
CA ASN A 451 -0.11 -13.97 -18.26
C ASN A 451 -1.50 -14.44 -18.65
N ALA A 452 -1.61 -15.46 -19.51
CA ALA A 452 -2.87 -16.07 -19.91
C ALA A 452 -3.63 -16.65 -18.71
N LEU A 453 -2.94 -17.24 -17.73
CA LEU A 453 -3.57 -17.70 -16.48
C LEU A 453 -4.16 -16.54 -15.67
N GLY A 454 -3.47 -15.39 -15.62
CA GLY A 454 -4.00 -14.21 -14.93
C GLY A 454 -5.13 -13.53 -15.70
N ASP A 455 -5.09 -13.52 -17.04
CA ASP A 455 -6.21 -13.09 -17.88
C ASP A 455 -7.44 -13.98 -17.65
N LYS A 456 -7.26 -15.30 -17.60
CA LYS A 456 -8.32 -16.28 -17.27
C LYS A 456 -8.90 -16.02 -15.88
N ALA A 457 -8.06 -15.75 -14.87
CA ALA A 457 -8.52 -15.43 -13.53
C ALA A 457 -9.37 -14.14 -13.50
N ARG A 458 -8.92 -13.06 -14.17
CA ARG A 458 -9.69 -11.80 -14.28
C ARG A 458 -11.04 -12.02 -14.97
N GLN A 459 -11.04 -12.72 -16.11
CA GLN A 459 -12.26 -13.03 -16.85
C GLN A 459 -13.22 -13.89 -16.03
N GLY A 460 -12.70 -14.89 -15.31
CA GLY A 460 -13.49 -15.73 -14.43
C GLY A 460 -14.12 -14.96 -13.27
N ILE A 461 -13.38 -14.07 -12.61
CA ILE A 461 -13.92 -13.19 -11.56
C ILE A 461 -15.07 -12.33 -12.13
N ALA A 462 -14.88 -11.75 -13.31
CA ALA A 462 -15.90 -10.94 -13.96
C ALA A 462 -17.17 -11.75 -14.31
N SER A 463 -17.00 -12.95 -14.88
CA SER A 463 -18.12 -13.86 -15.21
C SER A 463 -18.91 -14.26 -13.96
N ILE A 464 -18.21 -14.65 -12.89
CA ILE A 464 -18.86 -15.04 -11.63
C ILE A 464 -19.63 -13.85 -11.03
N ALA A 465 -19.04 -12.65 -11.06
CA ALA A 465 -19.73 -11.45 -10.59
C ALA A 465 -20.96 -11.09 -11.46
N GLU A 466 -20.90 -11.35 -12.77
CA GLU A 466 -22.04 -11.18 -13.68
C GLU A 466 -23.16 -12.19 -13.43
N GLU A 467 -22.82 -13.47 -13.33
CA GLU A 467 -23.75 -14.57 -13.00
C GLU A 467 -24.48 -14.31 -11.66
N ALA A 468 -23.79 -13.74 -10.68
CA ALA A 468 -24.35 -13.39 -9.38
C ALA A 468 -25.09 -12.02 -9.34
N GLY A 469 -25.12 -11.27 -10.45
CA GLY A 469 -25.72 -9.92 -10.49
C GLY A 469 -24.98 -8.87 -9.65
N LYS A 470 -23.65 -9.03 -9.45
CA LYS A 470 -22.77 -8.21 -8.60
C LYS A 470 -21.75 -7.37 -9.37
N THR A 471 -21.95 -7.11 -10.66
CA THR A 471 -21.02 -6.35 -11.52
C THR A 471 -20.72 -4.94 -11.02
N GLY A 472 -21.65 -4.30 -10.30
CA GLY A 472 -21.42 -3.00 -9.64
C GLY A 472 -20.67 -3.08 -8.30
N LYS A 473 -20.56 -4.29 -7.72
CA LYS A 473 -19.97 -4.53 -6.39
C LYS A 473 -18.55 -5.08 -6.46
N VAL A 474 -18.26 -5.93 -7.45
CA VAL A 474 -16.95 -6.57 -7.64
C VAL A 474 -16.25 -6.00 -8.86
N ILE A 475 -15.02 -5.53 -8.69
CA ILE A 475 -14.18 -5.01 -9.77
C ILE A 475 -12.90 -5.85 -9.84
N SER A 476 -12.64 -6.46 -11.00
CA SER A 476 -11.35 -7.08 -11.30
C SER A 476 -10.52 -6.21 -12.23
N ARG A 477 -9.26 -5.97 -11.90
CA ARG A 477 -8.32 -5.14 -12.69
C ARG A 477 -6.92 -5.75 -12.71
N GLY A 478 -6.05 -5.21 -13.56
CA GLY A 478 -4.65 -5.64 -13.69
C GLY A 478 -4.29 -6.03 -15.12
N VAL A 479 -3.09 -6.55 -15.30
CA VAL A 479 -2.54 -6.96 -16.60
C VAL A 479 -1.82 -8.28 -16.42
N GLY A 480 -1.95 -9.18 -17.41
CA GLY A 480 -1.26 -10.47 -17.43
C GLY A 480 -1.40 -11.24 -16.12
N SER A 481 -0.29 -11.68 -15.55
CA SER A 481 -0.23 -12.50 -14.32
C SER A 481 -0.51 -11.75 -13.01
N CYS A 482 -0.81 -10.44 -13.05
CA CYS A 482 -1.13 -9.63 -11.89
C CYS A 482 -2.62 -9.24 -11.88
N VAL A 483 -3.36 -9.68 -10.86
CA VAL A 483 -4.82 -9.58 -10.78
C VAL A 483 -5.21 -8.88 -9.48
N GLY A 484 -5.93 -7.76 -9.54
CA GLY A 484 -6.53 -7.10 -8.39
C GLY A 484 -8.03 -7.37 -8.31
N ILE A 485 -8.53 -7.52 -7.09
CA ILE A 485 -9.93 -7.75 -6.74
C ILE A 485 -10.34 -6.64 -5.77
N HIS A 486 -11.37 -5.90 -6.14
CA HIS A 486 -11.86 -4.76 -5.37
C HIS A 486 -13.36 -4.91 -5.13
N PHE A 487 -13.81 -4.53 -3.95
CA PHE A 487 -15.22 -4.43 -3.62
C PHE A 487 -15.60 -2.96 -3.46
N THR A 488 -16.72 -2.56 -4.06
CA THR A 488 -17.22 -1.18 -4.01
C THR A 488 -18.17 -0.95 -2.81
N GLY A 489 -18.44 0.31 -2.51
CA GLY A 489 -19.33 0.70 -1.43
C GLY A 489 -18.70 0.58 -0.03
N GLN A 490 -19.50 0.89 0.99
CA GLN A 490 -19.03 1.02 2.38
C GLN A 490 -18.44 -0.27 2.97
N ASP A 491 -18.93 -1.45 2.54
CA ASP A 491 -18.46 -2.75 3.04
C ASP A 491 -17.24 -3.29 2.27
N GLY A 492 -16.67 -2.51 1.36
CA GLY A 492 -15.64 -2.99 0.44
C GLY A 492 -14.40 -3.54 1.16
N ASP A 493 -13.95 -2.87 2.22
CA ASP A 493 -12.83 -3.33 3.05
C ASP A 493 -13.18 -4.60 3.82
N THR A 494 -14.37 -4.66 4.43
CA THR A 494 -14.84 -5.85 5.16
C THR A 494 -14.91 -7.07 4.25
N LEU A 495 -15.46 -6.91 3.04
CA LEU A 495 -15.54 -7.99 2.04
C LEU A 495 -14.15 -8.44 1.57
N ARG A 496 -13.20 -7.52 1.43
CA ARG A 496 -11.80 -7.86 1.07
C ARG A 496 -11.14 -8.69 2.17
N GLU A 497 -11.28 -8.29 3.43
CA GLU A 497 -10.75 -9.05 4.57
C GLU A 497 -11.41 -10.43 4.69
N LEU A 498 -12.74 -10.49 4.53
CA LEU A 498 -13.49 -11.73 4.57
C LEU A 498 -13.07 -12.67 3.43
N LEU A 499 -12.87 -12.14 2.21
CA LEU A 499 -12.37 -12.92 1.07
C LEU A 499 -10.99 -13.52 1.37
N PHE A 500 -10.08 -12.74 1.98
CA PHE A 500 -8.76 -13.24 2.35
C PHE A 500 -8.86 -14.44 3.30
N PHE A 501 -9.61 -14.33 4.40
CA PHE A 501 -9.76 -15.45 5.35
C PHE A 501 -10.53 -16.63 4.75
N HIS A 502 -11.55 -16.37 3.92
CA HIS A 502 -12.29 -17.41 3.21
C HIS A 502 -11.39 -18.24 2.32
N LEU A 503 -10.64 -17.60 1.41
CA LEU A 503 -9.72 -18.31 0.51
C LEU A 503 -8.61 -19.02 1.28
N LEU A 504 -8.09 -18.41 2.34
CA LEU A 504 -7.09 -19.05 3.19
C LEU A 504 -7.64 -20.31 3.85
N SER A 505 -8.90 -20.31 4.30
CA SER A 505 -9.55 -21.49 4.85
C SER A 505 -9.62 -22.66 3.85
N LYS A 506 -9.70 -22.34 2.55
CA LYS A 506 -9.72 -23.26 1.42
C LYS A 506 -8.33 -23.69 0.94
N GLY A 507 -7.25 -23.26 1.61
CA GLY A 507 -5.88 -23.57 1.20
C GLY A 507 -5.37 -22.70 0.06
N LEU A 508 -5.98 -21.53 -0.19
CA LEU A 508 -5.60 -20.60 -1.25
C LEU A 508 -5.10 -19.29 -0.63
N TRP A 509 -3.84 -18.94 -0.87
CA TRP A 509 -3.22 -17.78 -0.25
C TRP A 509 -3.07 -16.65 -1.27
N ILE A 510 -3.93 -15.63 -1.16
CA ILE A 510 -3.81 -14.36 -1.89
C ILE A 510 -3.17 -13.28 -1.03
N ALA A 511 -2.71 -12.19 -1.62
CA ALA A 511 -2.31 -11.04 -0.82
C ALA A 511 -3.53 -10.45 -0.09
N ARG A 512 -3.37 -10.12 1.19
CA ARG A 512 -4.46 -9.56 2.03
C ARG A 512 -5.13 -8.31 1.45
N ARG A 513 -4.39 -7.54 0.65
CA ARG A 513 -4.91 -6.38 -0.10
C ARG A 513 -5.75 -6.76 -1.33
N GLY A 514 -6.14 -8.02 -1.49
CA GLY A 514 -7.05 -8.47 -2.55
C GLY A 514 -6.39 -8.62 -3.92
N PHE A 515 -5.18 -9.17 -4.00
CA PHE A 515 -4.54 -9.40 -5.30
C PHE A 515 -3.83 -10.75 -5.43
N LEU A 516 -3.68 -11.18 -6.68
CA LEU A 516 -2.87 -12.31 -7.12
C LEU A 516 -1.70 -11.80 -7.98
N ALA A 517 -0.57 -12.48 -7.89
CA ALA A 517 0.59 -12.31 -8.76
C ALA A 517 1.19 -13.68 -9.05
N LEU A 518 0.65 -14.35 -10.07
CA LEU A 518 0.89 -15.77 -10.34
C LEU A 518 2.33 -16.03 -10.75
N ASN A 519 3.00 -17.05 -10.22
CA ASN A 519 4.31 -17.51 -10.70
C ASN A 519 4.24 -18.55 -11.84
N PHE A 520 5.40 -18.89 -12.41
CA PHE A 520 5.57 -19.87 -13.49
C PHE A 520 5.29 -21.32 -13.09
N THR A 521 5.05 -21.63 -11.82
CA THR A 521 4.68 -22.98 -11.40
C THR A 521 3.17 -23.18 -11.26
N HIS A 522 2.38 -22.12 -11.47
CA HIS A 522 0.93 -22.24 -11.58
C HIS A 522 0.50 -22.89 -12.90
N GLU A 523 -0.70 -23.44 -12.85
CA GLU A 523 -1.37 -24.21 -13.89
C GLU A 523 -2.87 -23.87 -13.86
N ASP A 524 -3.60 -24.26 -14.90
CA ASP A 524 -5.04 -24.05 -15.00
C ASP A 524 -5.83 -24.58 -13.80
N SER A 525 -5.40 -25.70 -13.22
CA SER A 525 -6.01 -26.31 -12.04
C SER A 525 -6.02 -25.37 -10.83
N HIS A 526 -4.93 -24.62 -10.62
CA HIS A 526 -4.82 -23.63 -9.55
C HIS A 526 -5.77 -22.45 -9.77
N ILE A 527 -5.95 -22.02 -11.01
CA ILE A 527 -6.89 -20.94 -11.37
C ILE A 527 -8.33 -21.41 -11.19
N SER A 528 -8.65 -22.64 -11.59
CA SER A 528 -9.96 -23.24 -11.35
C SER A 528 -10.29 -23.31 -9.86
N GLN A 529 -9.37 -23.81 -9.02
CA GLN A 529 -9.57 -23.85 -7.56
C GLN A 529 -9.82 -22.45 -6.98
N PHE A 530 -9.07 -21.44 -7.43
CA PHE A 530 -9.28 -20.06 -7.04
C PHE A 530 -10.67 -19.54 -7.43
N LEU A 531 -11.10 -19.77 -8.67
CA LEU A 531 -12.40 -19.31 -9.16
C LEU A 531 -13.56 -20.03 -8.45
N ASP A 532 -13.42 -21.31 -8.13
CA ASP A 532 -14.42 -22.06 -7.36
C ASP A 532 -14.53 -21.51 -5.93
N GLY A 533 -13.38 -21.24 -5.27
CA GLY A 533 -13.36 -20.61 -3.96
C GLY A 533 -13.94 -19.19 -3.97
N PHE A 534 -13.71 -18.42 -5.03
CA PHE A 534 -14.28 -17.09 -5.22
C PHE A 534 -15.80 -17.12 -5.48
N ARG A 535 -16.29 -18.09 -6.27
CA ARG A 535 -17.73 -18.30 -6.48
C ARG A 535 -18.43 -18.62 -5.16
N GLU A 536 -17.89 -19.56 -4.41
CA GLU A 536 -18.42 -19.91 -3.09
C GLU A 536 -18.44 -18.69 -2.14
N PHE A 537 -17.41 -17.84 -2.20
CA PHE A 537 -17.38 -16.60 -1.42
C PHE A 537 -18.56 -15.69 -1.75
N LEU A 538 -18.84 -15.47 -3.05
CA LEU A 538 -19.98 -14.63 -3.44
C LEU A 538 -21.29 -15.25 -2.97
N GLU A 539 -21.52 -16.55 -3.21
CA GLU A 539 -22.75 -17.24 -2.79
C GLU A 539 -23.04 -17.14 -1.28
N LEU A 540 -22.01 -17.13 -0.43
CA LEU A 540 -22.15 -17.09 1.03
C LEU A 540 -22.27 -15.66 1.60
N HIS A 541 -21.74 -14.67 0.90
CA HIS A 541 -21.49 -13.34 1.49
C HIS A 541 -22.06 -12.16 0.70
N LEU A 542 -22.50 -12.36 -0.55
CA LEU A 542 -23.05 -11.32 -1.42
C LEU A 542 -24.24 -11.82 -2.22
#